data_AF-A0A932JER6-F1
#
_entry.id   AF-A0A932JER6-F1
#
_cell.length_a   1.000
_cell.length_b   1.000
_cell.length_c   1.000
_cell.angle_alpha   90.00
_cell.angle_beta   90.00
_cell.angle_gamma   90.00
#
_symmetry.space_group_name_H-M   'P 1'
#
loop_
_entity.id
_entity.type
_entity.pdbx_description
1 polymer ?
#
loop_
_entity_poly.entity_id
_entity_poly.type
_entity_poly.pdbx_seq_one_letter_code
_entity_poly.pdbx_strand_id
1 'polypeptide(L)'
;MKNRLFFCIMLSICTIAFLKITADECNEYYDALVEKIVATDPSCIQESIDDKIYLNPEKIIPTQQGLFLNLEGENYVTLPMIYSDEYGCYITPVVKVFNNCRHCGREYFVTCDNPDCAGKKIKQQYEDDKRRKKEEAKRQRKEDQNKKK
;
A
#
# COMPACT_ATOMS: atom_id res chain seq x y z
N MET A 1 4.15 -8.47 -36.84
CA MET A 1 3.14 -8.38 -35.76
C MET A 1 3.65 -8.79 -34.38
N LYS A 2 4.62 -9.72 -34.24
CA LYS A 2 5.12 -10.17 -32.91
C LYS A 2 5.84 -9.08 -32.08
N ASN A 3 6.52 -8.12 -32.72
CA ASN A 3 7.29 -7.08 -32.00
C ASN A 3 6.42 -6.01 -31.33
N ARG A 4 5.15 -5.83 -31.75
CA ARG A 4 4.25 -4.85 -31.14
C ARG A 4 3.66 -5.33 -29.81
N LEU A 5 3.46 -6.64 -29.67
CA LEU A 5 2.89 -7.24 -28.45
C LEU A 5 3.88 -7.17 -27.26
N PHE A 6 5.17 -7.33 -27.53
CA PHE A 6 6.21 -7.29 -26.49
C PHE A 6 6.35 -5.90 -25.85
N PHE A 7 6.17 -4.84 -26.65
CA PHE A 7 6.28 -3.46 -26.19
C PHE A 7 5.13 -3.08 -25.25
N CYS A 8 3.91 -3.53 -25.53
CA CYS A 8 2.74 -3.30 -24.66
C CYS A 8 2.84 -4.02 -23.31
N ILE A 9 3.44 -5.21 -23.29
CA ILE A 9 3.65 -5.99 -22.05
C ILE A 9 4.67 -5.27 -21.15
N MET A 10 5.78 -4.77 -21.71
CA MET A 10 6.78 -4.03 -20.93
C MET A 10 6.25 -2.70 -20.35
N LEU A 11 5.46 -1.94 -21.13
CA LEU A 11 4.80 -0.72 -20.64
C LEU A 11 3.82 -1.00 -19.48
N SER A 12 3.12 -2.13 -19.53
CA SER A 12 2.19 -2.52 -18.44
C SER A 12 2.91 -2.95 -17.17
N ILE A 13 4.12 -3.53 -17.28
CA ILE A 13 4.92 -3.91 -16.10
C ILE A 13 5.53 -2.67 -15.43
N CYS A 14 6.02 -1.69 -16.22
CA CYS A 14 6.58 -0.45 -15.67
C CYS A 14 5.55 0.39 -14.90
N THR A 15 4.30 0.43 -15.36
CA THR A 15 3.23 1.20 -14.69
C THR A 15 2.84 0.60 -13.34
N ILE A 16 2.81 -0.73 -13.21
CA ILE A 16 2.50 -1.41 -11.94
C ILE A 16 3.63 -1.23 -10.92
N ALA A 17 4.90 -1.24 -11.36
CA ALA A 17 6.04 -1.02 -10.48
C ALA A 17 6.07 0.41 -9.91
N PHE A 18 5.77 1.41 -10.75
CA PHE A 18 5.69 2.81 -10.30
C PHE A 18 4.59 3.04 -9.26
N LEU A 19 3.42 2.40 -9.43
CA LEU A 19 2.29 2.59 -8.51
C LEU A 19 2.56 2.07 -7.08
N LYS A 20 3.45 1.08 -6.93
CA LYS A 20 3.79 0.51 -5.61
C LYS A 20 4.75 1.39 -4.84
N ILE A 21 5.74 1.98 -5.50
CA ILE A 21 6.76 2.81 -4.85
C ILE A 21 6.12 4.05 -4.22
N THR A 22 5.15 4.67 -4.91
CA THR A 22 4.49 5.89 -4.43
C THR A 22 3.67 5.69 -3.15
N ALA A 23 3.10 4.50 -2.93
CA ALA A 23 2.23 4.26 -1.77
C ALA A 23 3.02 4.10 -0.47
N ASP A 24 4.18 3.42 -0.51
CA ASP A 24 5.03 3.25 0.67
C ASP A 24 5.71 4.57 1.07
N GLU A 25 6.19 5.36 0.11
CA GLU A 25 6.81 6.68 0.38
C GLU A 25 5.83 7.67 1.00
N CYS A 26 4.57 7.70 0.56
CA CYS A 26 3.56 8.58 1.14
C CYS A 26 3.35 8.27 2.63
N ASN A 27 3.36 6.99 3.00
CA ASN A 27 3.07 6.60 4.38
C ASN A 27 4.21 6.93 5.35
N GLU A 28 5.46 6.69 4.96
CA GLU A 28 6.62 7.06 5.78
C GLU A 28 6.67 8.58 6.01
N TYR A 29 6.27 9.35 4.99
CA TYR A 29 6.14 10.79 5.12
C TYR A 29 5.07 11.21 6.15
N TYR A 30 3.89 10.58 6.17
CA TYR A 30 2.84 10.90 7.13
C TYR A 30 3.23 10.56 8.57
N ASP A 31 3.83 9.39 8.78
CA ASP A 31 4.28 8.97 10.11
C ASP A 31 5.34 9.96 10.64
N ALA A 32 6.32 10.33 9.81
CA ALA A 32 7.32 11.34 10.14
C ALA A 32 6.73 12.75 10.35
N LEU A 33 5.68 13.11 9.61
CA LEU A 33 4.97 14.39 9.79
C LEU A 33 4.29 14.45 11.16
N VAL A 34 3.55 13.40 11.55
CA VAL A 34 2.89 13.35 12.86
C VAL A 34 3.92 13.40 13.98
N GLU A 35 4.99 12.60 13.89
CA GLU A 35 6.09 12.64 14.87
C GLU A 35 6.69 14.04 14.99
N LYS A 36 6.90 14.74 13.87
CA LYS A 36 7.44 16.10 13.87
C LYS A 36 6.48 17.10 14.52
N ILE A 37 5.17 17.02 14.24
CA ILE A 37 4.16 17.89 14.85
C ILE A 37 4.14 17.70 16.37
N VAL A 38 4.06 16.44 16.82
CA VAL A 38 4.00 16.09 18.24
C VAL A 38 5.29 16.48 18.98
N ALA A 39 6.46 16.31 18.35
CA ALA A 39 7.74 16.59 18.98
C ALA A 39 8.10 18.08 19.04
N THR A 40 7.62 18.90 18.09
CA THR A 40 8.07 20.30 17.97
C THR A 40 7.24 21.24 18.83
N ASP A 41 5.93 21.27 18.63
CA ASP A 41 5.05 22.27 19.28
C ASP A 41 3.68 21.65 19.58
N PRO A 42 3.42 21.27 20.84
CA PRO A 42 2.13 20.70 21.21
C PRO A 42 0.97 21.71 21.06
N SER A 43 1.23 23.02 20.94
CA SER A 43 0.18 24.02 20.69
C SER A 43 -0.41 23.96 19.27
N CYS A 44 0.23 23.21 18.37
CA CYS A 44 -0.33 22.88 17.06
C CYS A 44 -1.46 21.86 17.14
N ILE A 45 -1.57 21.11 18.24
CA ILE A 45 -2.59 20.09 18.46
C ILE A 45 -3.63 20.68 19.42
N GLN A 46 -4.87 20.75 18.97
CA GLN A 46 -5.99 21.14 19.80
C GLN A 46 -6.38 19.98 20.72
N GLU A 47 -6.58 18.79 20.15
CA GLU A 47 -6.95 17.58 20.87
C GLU A 47 -6.73 16.32 20.02
N SER A 48 -6.74 15.15 20.66
CA SER A 48 -6.69 13.84 19.99
C SER A 48 -7.89 13.00 20.40
N ILE A 49 -8.74 12.61 19.45
CA ILE A 49 -9.97 11.82 19.68
C ILE A 49 -10.07 10.73 18.61
N ASP A 50 -10.30 9.47 19.00
CA ASP A 50 -10.54 8.35 18.08
C ASP A 50 -9.53 8.26 16.91
N ASP A 51 -8.23 8.28 17.22
CA ASP A 51 -7.13 8.26 16.25
C ASP A 51 -7.08 9.47 15.29
N LYS A 52 -7.84 10.53 15.56
CA LYS A 52 -7.74 11.83 14.88
C LYS A 52 -6.94 12.79 15.73
N ILE A 53 -6.03 13.52 15.09
CA ILE A 53 -5.27 14.61 15.70
C ILE A 53 -5.86 15.90 15.15
N TYR A 54 -6.66 16.58 15.97
CA TYR A 54 -7.25 17.86 15.62
C TYR A 54 -6.20 18.95 15.74
N LEU A 55 -6.04 19.69 14.65
CA LEU A 55 -5.04 20.75 14.54
C LEU A 55 -5.65 22.07 15.00
N ASN A 56 -4.84 22.88 15.67
CA ASN A 56 -5.22 24.24 16.02
C ASN A 56 -5.41 25.06 14.72
N PRO A 57 -6.63 25.56 14.43
CA PRO A 57 -6.92 26.24 13.17
C PRO A 57 -6.12 27.53 12.98
N GLU A 58 -5.71 28.20 14.07
CA GLU A 58 -4.89 29.42 14.01
C GLU A 58 -3.47 29.17 13.49
N LYS A 59 -3.01 27.92 13.59
CA LYS A 59 -1.69 27.49 13.11
C LYS A 59 -1.73 27.02 11.64
N ILE A 60 -2.91 26.90 11.03
CA ILE A 60 -3.09 26.46 9.65
C ILE A 60 -3.08 27.67 8.71
N ILE A 61 -2.12 27.69 7.77
CA ILE A 61 -1.92 28.77 6.83
C ILE A 61 -2.27 28.29 5.42
N PRO A 62 -3.39 28.76 4.84
CA PRO A 62 -3.69 28.53 3.44
C PRO A 62 -2.84 29.43 2.54
N THR A 63 -2.24 28.83 1.52
CA THR A 63 -1.43 29.53 0.52
C THR A 63 -1.82 29.08 -0.88
N GLN A 64 -1.28 29.75 -1.90
CA GLN A 64 -1.45 29.32 -3.29
C GLN A 64 -0.78 27.96 -3.59
N GLN A 65 0.16 27.52 -2.75
CA GLN A 65 0.90 26.26 -2.90
C GLN A 65 0.27 25.10 -2.12
N GLY A 66 -0.74 25.37 -1.29
CA GLY A 66 -1.39 24.38 -0.44
C GLY A 66 -1.56 24.86 1.00
N LEU A 67 -1.82 23.90 1.89
CA LEU A 67 -2.02 24.13 3.31
C LEU A 67 -0.72 23.85 4.06
N PHE A 68 -0.38 24.74 4.98
CA PHE A 68 0.80 24.62 5.82
C PHE A 68 0.40 24.69 7.29
N LEU A 69 1.11 23.97 8.14
CA LEU A 69 1.01 24.08 9.59
C LEU A 69 2.26 24.78 10.11
N ASN A 70 2.06 25.86 10.88
CA ASN A 70 3.14 26.59 11.54
C ASN A 70 3.52 25.87 12.84
N LEU A 71 4.70 25.26 12.89
CA LEU A 71 5.25 24.53 14.04
C LEU A 71 6.01 25.43 15.02
N GLU A 72 5.79 26.75 14.97
CA GLU A 72 6.51 27.82 15.69
C GLU A 72 7.57 28.54 14.83
N GLY A 73 7.52 29.87 14.85
CA GLY A 73 8.46 30.73 14.11
C GLY A 73 8.31 30.62 12.59
N GLU A 74 9.43 30.34 11.91
CA GLU A 74 9.51 30.13 10.44
C GLU A 74 9.50 28.64 10.06
N ASN A 75 9.18 27.74 10.98
CA ASN A 75 9.11 26.30 10.72
C ASN A 75 7.70 25.92 10.24
N TYR A 76 7.59 25.64 8.94
CA TYR A 76 6.34 25.18 8.34
C TYR A 76 6.45 23.73 7.90
N VAL A 77 5.35 23.00 8.01
CA VAL A 77 5.18 21.70 7.36
C VAL A 77 3.97 21.73 6.44
N THR A 78 4.11 21.12 5.28
CA THR A 78 2.99 20.98 4.35
C THR A 78 2.01 19.97 4.91
N LEU A 79 0.71 20.29 4.83
CA LEU A 79 -0.38 19.38 5.14
C LEU A 79 -0.92 18.78 3.83
N PRO A 80 -0.39 17.63 3.38
CA PRO A 80 -0.81 17.01 2.11
C PRO A 80 -2.28 16.60 2.11
N MET A 81 -2.83 16.26 3.27
CA MET A 81 -4.23 15.89 3.44
C MET A 81 -4.71 16.34 4.81
N ILE A 82 -5.85 17.03 4.82
CA ILE A 82 -6.56 17.43 6.02
C ILE A 82 -8.02 17.03 5.84
N TYR A 83 -8.61 16.55 6.91
CA TYR A 83 -10.03 16.23 6.98
C TYR A 83 -10.73 17.23 7.89
N SER A 84 -12.04 17.29 7.79
CA SER A 84 -12.84 18.10 8.72
C SER A 84 -14.12 17.39 9.12
N ASP A 85 -14.53 17.61 10.36
CA ASP A 85 -15.82 17.21 10.91
C ASP A 85 -16.35 18.27 11.90
N GLU A 86 -17.29 17.92 12.76
CA GLU A 86 -17.91 18.84 13.71
C GLU A 86 -16.96 19.37 14.80
N TYR A 87 -15.83 18.71 15.05
CA TYR A 87 -14.83 19.11 16.04
C TYR A 87 -13.73 19.99 15.43
N GLY A 88 -13.63 20.04 14.10
CA GLY A 88 -12.73 20.93 13.38
C GLY A 88 -11.90 20.20 12.32
N CYS A 89 -10.69 20.69 12.08
CA CYS A 89 -9.78 20.13 11.09
C CYS A 89 -8.83 19.13 11.74
N TYR A 90 -8.70 17.94 11.16
CA TYR A 90 -7.87 16.89 11.71
C TYR A 90 -6.99 16.21 10.66
N ILE A 91 -5.90 15.64 11.14
CA ILE A 91 -5.12 14.65 10.42
C ILE A 91 -5.34 13.29 11.07
N THR A 92 -5.35 12.24 10.26
CA THR A 92 -5.33 10.86 10.76
C THR A 92 -3.95 10.30 10.47
N PRO A 93 -3.27 9.69 11.46
CA PRO A 93 -2.22 8.73 11.13
C PRO A 93 -2.81 7.75 10.12
N VAL A 94 -2.10 7.44 9.04
CA VAL A 94 -2.61 6.45 8.10
C VAL A 94 -2.69 5.14 8.86
N VAL A 95 -3.90 4.75 9.29
CA VAL A 95 -4.12 3.47 9.97
C VAL A 95 -3.85 2.39 8.92
N LYS A 96 -2.62 1.91 8.90
CA LYS A 96 -2.24 0.77 8.09
C LYS A 96 -2.93 -0.43 8.72
N VAL A 97 -4.10 -0.79 8.19
CA VAL A 97 -4.76 -2.04 8.56
C VAL A 97 -3.92 -3.18 8.00
N PHE A 98 -2.96 -3.62 8.80
CA PHE A 98 -2.14 -4.77 8.47
C PHE A 98 -2.81 -6.05 8.96
N ASN A 99 -2.85 -7.05 8.08
CA ASN A 99 -3.13 -8.42 8.47
C ASN A 99 -1.83 -9.11 8.85
N ASN A 100 -1.86 -10.00 9.83
CA ASN A 100 -0.72 -10.87 10.14
C ASN A 100 -0.72 -12.11 9.25
N CYS A 101 0.39 -12.39 8.57
CA CYS A 101 0.52 -13.59 7.74
C CYS A 101 0.50 -14.84 8.62
N ARG A 102 -0.52 -15.69 8.45
CA ARG A 102 -0.67 -16.95 9.21
C ARG A 102 0.52 -17.91 9.12
N HIS A 103 1.39 -17.76 8.11
CA HIS A 103 2.52 -18.64 7.90
C HIS A 103 3.86 -18.08 8.37
N CYS A 104 4.05 -16.76 8.32
CA CYS A 104 5.36 -16.15 8.64
C CYS A 104 5.29 -15.01 9.66
N GLY A 105 4.10 -14.67 10.17
CA GLY A 105 3.89 -13.63 11.17
C GLY A 105 4.01 -12.19 10.66
N ARG A 106 4.59 -11.95 9.47
CA ARG A 106 4.75 -10.58 8.95
C ARG A 106 3.41 -9.93 8.60
N GLU A 107 3.35 -8.64 8.89
CA GLU A 107 2.28 -7.73 8.52
C GLU A 107 2.18 -7.58 6.98
N TYR A 108 0.96 -7.53 6.45
CA TYR A 108 0.68 -7.30 5.04
C TYR A 108 -0.66 -6.60 4.82
N PHE A 109 -0.76 -5.78 3.77
CA PHE A 109 -2.01 -5.09 3.43
C PHE A 109 -2.96 -5.98 2.60
N VAL A 110 -2.55 -6.38 1.39
CA VAL A 110 -3.37 -7.24 0.48
C VAL A 110 -2.88 -8.69 0.47
N THR A 111 -1.57 -8.89 0.30
CA THR A 111 -0.95 -10.22 0.25
C THR A 111 0.43 -10.18 0.89
N CYS A 112 0.79 -11.24 1.62
CA CYS A 112 2.13 -11.43 2.16
C CYS A 112 3.18 -11.38 1.03
N ASP A 113 4.08 -10.41 1.11
CA ASP A 113 5.13 -10.14 0.15
C ASP A 113 6.47 -10.81 0.52
N ASN A 114 6.62 -11.29 1.76
CA ASN A 114 7.79 -12.02 2.24
C ASN A 114 8.15 -13.17 1.27
N PRO A 115 9.31 -13.11 0.58
CA PRO A 115 9.70 -14.14 -0.38
C PRO A 115 9.92 -15.50 0.28
N ASP A 116 10.32 -15.51 1.55
CA ASP A 116 10.60 -16.71 2.32
C ASP A 116 9.36 -17.27 3.05
N CYS A 117 8.18 -16.70 2.80
CA CYS A 117 6.95 -17.15 3.42
C CYS A 117 6.62 -18.60 3.01
N ALA A 118 6.49 -19.50 4.01
CA ALA A 118 6.08 -20.88 3.78
C ALA A 118 4.74 -20.98 3.01
N GLY A 119 3.82 -20.04 3.23
CA GLY A 119 2.56 -19.95 2.49
C GLY A 119 2.72 -19.80 0.98
N LYS A 120 3.75 -19.07 0.51
CA LYS A 120 4.04 -18.94 -0.93
C LYS A 120 4.51 -20.26 -1.51
N LYS A 121 5.40 -20.98 -0.80
CA LYS A 121 5.89 -22.31 -1.23
C LYS A 121 4.74 -23.31 -1.34
N ILE A 122 3.83 -23.33 -0.35
CA ILE A 122 2.64 -24.19 -0.36
C ILE A 122 1.74 -23.87 -1.56
N LYS A 123 1.46 -22.59 -1.80
CA LYS A 123 0.64 -22.15 -2.94
C LYS A 123 1.24 -22.57 -4.28
N GLN A 124 2.54 -22.37 -4.44
CA GLN A 124 3.26 -22.73 -5.66
C GLN A 124 3.21 -24.25 -5.91
N GLN A 125 3.47 -25.05 -4.87
CA GLN A 125 3.39 -26.51 -4.98
C GLN A 125 1.99 -26.99 -5.39
N TYR A 126 0.93 -26.40 -4.82
CA TYR A 126 -0.45 -26.70 -5.20
C TYR A 126 -0.75 -26.35 -6.66
N GLU A 127 -0.26 -25.21 -7.15
CA GLU A 127 -0.43 -24.79 -8.55
C GLU A 127 0.32 -25.71 -9.53
N ASP A 128 1.53 -26.13 -9.19
CA ASP A 128 2.32 -27.08 -9.98
C ASP A 128 1.66 -28.46 -10.03
N ASP A 129 1.15 -28.95 -8.90
CA ASP A 129 0.41 -30.22 -8.83
C ASP A 129 -0.86 -30.18 -9.68
N LYS A 130 -1.59 -29.05 -9.63
CA LYS A 130 -2.77 -28.83 -10.48
C LYS A 130 -2.41 -28.82 -11.96
N ARG A 131 -1.27 -28.22 -12.34
CA ARG A 131 -0.80 -28.21 -13.73
C ARG A 131 -0.42 -29.61 -14.20
N ARG A 132 0.33 -30.36 -13.39
CA ARG A 132 0.73 -31.75 -13.67
C ARG A 132 -0.49 -32.65 -13.90
N LYS A 133 -1.47 -32.62 -13.00
CA LYS A 133 -2.72 -33.41 -13.16
C LYS A 133 -3.47 -33.05 -14.44
N LYS A 134 -3.50 -31.78 -14.82
CA LYS A 134 -4.14 -31.31 -16.06
C LYS A 134 -3.40 -31.81 -17.31
N GLU A 135 -2.07 -31.88 -17.27
CA GLU A 135 -1.24 -32.40 -18.36
C GLU A 135 -1.37 -33.93 -18.50
N GLU A 136 -1.37 -34.65 -17.39
CA GLU A 136 -1.60 -36.11 -17.35
C GLU A 136 -2.98 -36.46 -17.93
N ALA A 137 -4.04 -35.77 -17.50
CA ALA A 137 -5.38 -35.98 -18.04
C ALA A 137 -5.46 -35.68 -19.55
N LYS A 138 -4.69 -34.69 -20.05
CA LYS A 138 -4.60 -34.41 -21.49
C LYS A 138 -3.86 -35.52 -22.25
N ARG A 139 -2.81 -36.11 -21.67
CA ARG A 139 -2.06 -37.23 -22.29
C ARG A 139 -2.94 -38.47 -22.37
N GLN A 140 -3.61 -38.84 -21.28
CA GLN A 140 -4.54 -39.97 -21.25
C GLN A 140 -5.64 -39.83 -22.31
N ARG A 141 -6.27 -38.65 -22.42
CA ARG A 141 -7.29 -38.40 -23.46
C ARG A 141 -6.76 -38.57 -24.89
N LYS A 142 -5.50 -38.23 -25.16
CA LYS A 142 -4.88 -38.43 -26.48
C LYS A 142 -4.59 -39.91 -26.75
N GLU A 143 -4.11 -40.64 -25.76
CA GLU A 143 -3.87 -42.08 -25.86
C GLU A 143 -5.18 -42.84 -26.13
N ASP A 144 -6.25 -42.50 -25.41
CA ASP A 144 -7.57 -43.09 -25.60
C ASP A 144 -8.15 -42.79 -26.99
N GLN A 145 -7.88 -41.62 -27.56
CA GLN A 145 -8.28 -41.27 -28.92
C GLN A 145 -7.50 -42.07 -29.98
N ASN A 146 -6.21 -42.34 -29.75
CA ASN A 146 -5.39 -43.13 -30.66
C ASN A 146 -5.78 -44.62 -30.64
N LYS A 147 -6.20 -45.16 -29.49
CA LYS A 147 -6.68 -46.56 -29.39
C LYS A 147 -8.02 -46.82 -30.09
N LYS A 148 -8.78 -45.78 -30.43
CA LYS A 148 -10.08 -45.89 -31.11
C LYS A 148 -9.99 -45.80 -32.63
N LYS A 149 -8.80 -45.59 -33.19
CA LYS A 149 -8.53 -45.57 -34.63
C LYS A 149 -7.93 -46.90 -35.05
#